data_AF-A0ABD1HAF4-F1
#
_entry.id   AF-A0ABD1HAF4-F1
#
_cell.length_a   1.000
_cell.length_b   1.000
_cell.length_c   1.000
_cell.angle_alpha   90.00
_cell.angle_beta   90.00
_cell.angle_gamma   90.00
#
_symmetry.space_group_name_H-M   'P 1'
#
loop_
_entity.id
_entity.type
_entity.pdbx_description
1 polymer ?
#
loop_
_entity_poly.entity_id
_entity_poly.type
_entity_poly.pdbx_seq_one_letter_code
_entity_poly.pdbx_strand_id
1 'polypeptide(L)'
;MAEQAILIWKDQVGYIESRMGVGPLSIVFVLSWLVILQFWCLVNVPKTKKTYCKSKECKKHTLHKVTQYKKGKDSLAVQGKRRYDRKQSGYGGQTKPVFHKKAKTTKKIVLRLQCQGCKHVSQHPIKRCKHFEIGGDKKGKGTSLF
;
A
#
# COMPACT_ATOMS: atom_id res chain seq x y z
N MET A 1 23.07 -13.57 -15.86
CA MET A 1 21.83 -13.77 -15.06
C MET A 1 20.71 -12.76 -15.34
N ALA A 2 20.99 -11.56 -15.87
CA ALA A 2 19.96 -10.68 -16.43
C ALA A 2 19.46 -11.13 -17.81
N GLU A 3 20.26 -11.87 -18.57
CA GLU A 3 19.90 -12.37 -19.90
C GLU A 3 18.92 -13.56 -19.86
N GLN A 4 18.99 -14.43 -18.84
CA GLN A 4 18.08 -15.57 -18.70
C GLN A 4 16.63 -15.16 -18.41
N ALA A 5 16.41 -14.02 -17.73
CA ALA A 5 15.06 -13.53 -17.44
C ALA A 5 14.38 -12.85 -18.65
N ILE A 6 15.17 -12.29 -19.57
CA ILE A 6 14.67 -11.72 -20.83
C ILE A 6 14.30 -12.85 -21.81
N LEU A 7 15.07 -13.94 -21.83
CA LEU A 7 14.78 -15.11 -22.68
C LEU A 7 13.51 -15.84 -22.24
N ILE A 8 13.28 -16.05 -20.93
CA ILE A 8 12.03 -16.69 -20.44
C ILE A 8 10.78 -15.87 -20.78
N TRP A 9 10.87 -14.54 -20.77
CA TRP A 9 9.75 -13.67 -21.14
C TRP A 9 9.52 -13.64 -22.66
N LYS A 10 10.59 -13.69 -23.46
CA LYS A 10 10.51 -13.82 -24.93
C LYS A 10 9.96 -15.18 -25.37
N ASP A 11 10.32 -16.26 -24.68
CA ASP A 11 9.83 -17.62 -24.98
C ASP A 11 8.34 -17.79 -24.65
N GLN A 12 7.83 -17.10 -23.62
CA GLN A 12 6.41 -17.12 -23.28
C GLN A 12 5.53 -16.28 -24.22
N VAL A 13 6.08 -15.22 -24.82
CA VAL A 13 5.39 -14.40 -25.84
C VAL A 13 5.36 -15.12 -27.20
N GLY A 14 6.45 -15.79 -27.59
CA GLY A 14 6.53 -16.56 -28.85
C GLY A 14 5.58 -17.76 -28.93
N TYR A 15 5.21 -18.38 -27.80
CA TYR A 15 4.25 -19.49 -27.74
C TYR A 15 2.78 -19.04 -27.92
N ILE A 16 2.47 -17.76 -27.66
CA ILE A 16 1.12 -17.20 -27.84
C ILE A 16 0.93 -16.70 -29.29
N GLU A 17 1.98 -16.14 -29.89
CA GLU A 17 1.96 -15.62 -31.28
C GLU A 17 1.81 -16.72 -32.35
N SER A 18 2.22 -17.96 -32.06
CA SER A 18 2.17 -19.07 -33.03
C SER A 18 0.80 -19.75 -33.13
N ARG A 19 -0.17 -19.44 -32.25
CA ARG A 19 -1.50 -20.09 -32.21
C ARG A 19 -2.65 -19.22 -32.73
N MET A 20 -2.45 -17.90 -32.86
CA MET A 20 -3.47 -16.97 -33.34
C MET A 20 -2.84 -16.12 -34.45
N GLY A 21 -3.01 -16.52 -35.70
CA GLY A 21 -2.49 -15.79 -36.87
C GLY A 21 -3.12 -14.40 -37.02
N VAL A 22 -2.67 -13.43 -36.21
CA VAL A 22 -3.08 -12.03 -36.26
C VAL A 22 -1.84 -11.14 -36.33
N GLY A 23 -1.77 -10.36 -37.41
CA GLY A 23 -0.58 -9.64 -37.83
C GLY A 23 -0.11 -8.49 -36.92
N PRO A 24 1.13 -8.01 -37.15
CA PRO A 24 1.92 -7.19 -36.22
C PRO A 24 1.45 -5.73 -36.04
N LEU A 25 0.51 -5.22 -36.84
CA LEU A 25 0.00 -3.84 -36.68
C LEU A 25 -1.07 -3.69 -35.58
N SER A 26 -1.58 -4.78 -35.01
CA SER A 26 -2.65 -4.74 -34.00
C SER A 26 -2.16 -4.67 -32.55
N ILE A 27 -0.92 -5.10 -32.27
CA ILE A 27 -0.39 -5.26 -30.91
C ILE A 27 -0.01 -3.92 -30.26
N VAL A 28 0.46 -2.94 -31.04
CA VAL A 28 0.86 -1.62 -30.53
C VAL A 28 -0.35 -0.81 -30.06
N PHE A 29 -1.50 -0.98 -30.70
CA PHE A 29 -2.75 -0.31 -30.32
C PHE A 29 -3.38 -0.90 -29.04
N VAL A 30 -3.29 -2.22 -28.85
CA VAL A 30 -3.83 -2.88 -27.64
C VAL A 30 -2.93 -2.64 -26.42
N LEU A 31 -1.61 -2.61 -26.58
CA LEU A 31 -0.67 -2.30 -25.49
C LEU A 31 -0.73 -0.82 -25.06
N SER A 32 -1.01 0.11 -25.97
CA SER A 32 -1.22 1.53 -25.63
C SER A 32 -2.54 1.74 -24.87
N TRP A 33 -3.61 1.03 -25.25
CA TRP A 33 -4.92 1.20 -24.61
C TRP A 33 -5.03 0.50 -23.25
N LEU A 34 -4.31 -0.61 -23.01
CA LEU A 34 -4.30 -1.32 -21.73
C LEU A 34 -3.48 -0.60 -20.63
N VAL A 35 -2.54 0.29 -21.00
CA VAL A 35 -1.70 1.05 -20.06
C VAL A 35 -2.41 2.32 -19.56
N ILE A 36 -3.39 2.85 -20.32
CA ILE A 36 -4.05 4.13 -20.02
C ILE A 36 -5.21 3.99 -19.02
N LEU A 37 -5.80 2.79 -18.86
CA LEU A 37 -6.81 2.54 -17.83
C LEU A 37 -6.20 2.01 -16.53
N GLN A 38 -5.11 2.62 -16.05
CA GLN A 38 -4.65 2.41 -14.69
C GLN A 38 -5.57 3.16 -13.72
N PHE A 39 -6.79 2.65 -13.63
CA PHE A 39 -7.90 2.98 -12.74
C PHE A 39 -7.45 3.79 -11.51
N TRP A 40 -7.52 5.12 -11.65
CA TRP A 40 -7.28 6.07 -10.57
C TRP A 40 -8.47 6.00 -9.61
N CYS A 41 -8.50 4.94 -8.79
CA CYS A 41 -9.47 4.83 -7.72
C CYS A 41 -8.99 5.66 -6.54
N LEU A 42 -9.38 6.93 -6.51
CA LEU A 42 -9.22 7.78 -5.34
C LEU A 42 -10.00 7.17 -4.16
N VAL A 43 -9.31 6.82 -3.06
CA VAL A 43 -9.95 6.30 -1.85
C VAL A 43 -10.11 7.42 -0.85
N ASN A 44 -11.37 7.82 -0.62
CA ASN A 44 -11.76 8.82 0.37
C ASN A 44 -12.33 8.14 1.63
N VAL A 45 -11.78 8.48 2.80
CA VAL A 45 -12.27 8.01 4.10
C VAL A 45 -12.74 9.20 4.94
N PRO A 46 -13.92 9.13 5.59
CA PRO A 46 -14.42 10.24 6.41
C PRO A 46 -13.55 10.46 7.66
N LYS A 47 -13.45 11.73 8.09
CA LYS A 47 -12.74 12.14 9.32
C LYS A 47 -13.37 11.59 10.59
N THR A 48 -14.67 11.28 10.55
CA THR A 48 -15.43 10.72 11.67
C THR A 48 -16.15 9.44 11.23
N LYS A 49 -16.12 8.40 12.06
CA LYS A 49 -16.80 7.12 11.81
C LYS A 49 -17.47 6.63 13.10
N LYS A 50 -18.74 6.19 13.00
CA LYS A 50 -19.38 5.44 14.10
C LYS A 50 -18.91 3.99 14.03
N THR A 51 -18.27 3.50 15.10
CA THR A 51 -17.82 2.11 15.20
C THR A 51 -17.86 1.62 16.64
N TYR A 52 -17.79 0.31 16.81
CA TYR A 52 -17.81 -0.32 18.12
C TYR A 52 -16.54 0.00 18.90
N CYS A 53 -16.69 0.50 20.12
CA CYS A 53 -15.56 0.74 21.01
C CYS A 53 -15.31 -0.50 21.90
N LYS A 54 -14.11 -1.07 21.79
CA LYS A 54 -13.67 -2.24 22.58
C LYS A 54 -13.32 -1.93 24.04
N SER A 55 -13.31 -0.65 24.43
CA SER A 55 -13.02 -0.27 25.81
C SER A 55 -14.06 -0.86 26.77
N LYS A 56 -13.60 -1.33 27.92
CA LYS A 56 -14.45 -1.91 28.97
C LYS A 56 -15.55 -0.95 29.43
N GLU A 57 -15.27 0.36 29.39
CA GLU A 57 -16.17 1.43 29.83
C GLU A 57 -17.27 1.76 28.81
N CYS A 58 -17.01 1.58 27.52
CA CYS A 58 -17.93 2.02 26.47
C CYS A 58 -18.79 0.89 25.95
N LYS A 59 -18.18 -0.24 25.52
CA LYS A 59 -18.83 -1.42 24.91
C LYS A 59 -20.01 -1.10 23.95
N LYS A 60 -19.97 0.05 23.29
CA LYS A 60 -21.05 0.59 22.46
C LYS A 60 -20.51 1.27 21.22
N HIS A 61 -21.39 1.49 20.24
CA HIS A 61 -21.04 2.24 19.03
C HIS A 61 -20.93 3.73 19.36
N THR A 62 -19.74 4.28 19.19
CA THR A 62 -19.44 5.68 19.46
C THR A 62 -18.80 6.34 18.26
N LEU A 63 -18.78 7.67 18.25
CA LEU A 63 -18.08 8.45 17.26
C LEU A 63 -16.57 8.37 17.48
N HIS A 64 -15.84 7.96 16.45
CA HIS A 64 -14.39 7.87 16.45
C HIS A 64 -13.80 8.91 15.49
N LYS A 65 -12.74 9.59 15.94
CA LYS A 65 -11.88 10.41 15.09
C LYS A 65 -10.95 9.49 14.31
N VAL A 66 -10.95 9.63 12.99
CA VAL A 66 -10.13 8.82 12.08
C VAL A 66 -8.88 9.61 11.71
N THR A 67 -7.72 9.02 11.96
CA THR A 67 -6.42 9.58 11.59
C THR A 67 -5.58 8.54 10.85
N GLN A 68 -4.62 8.98 10.04
CA GLN A 68 -3.67 8.06 9.41
C GLN A 68 -2.62 7.64 10.45
N TYR A 69 -2.34 6.34 10.55
CA TYR A 69 -1.20 5.86 11.32
C TYR A 69 0.11 6.31 10.66
N LYS A 70 0.99 6.92 11.46
CA LYS A 70 2.37 7.22 11.09
C LYS A 70 3.30 6.35 11.93
N LYS A 71 4.32 5.77 11.29
CA LYS A 71 5.39 5.08 12.00
C LYS A 71 6.19 6.15 12.77
N GLY A 72 6.41 5.93 14.07
CA GLY A 72 7.28 6.78 14.89
C GLY A 72 8.77 6.56 14.59
N LYS A 73 9.62 7.35 15.25
CA LYS A 73 11.08 7.15 15.25
C LYS A 73 11.41 5.82 15.92
N ASP A 74 12.31 5.05 15.31
CA ASP A 74 12.78 3.79 15.90
C ASP A 74 13.63 4.08 17.16
N SER A 75 13.31 3.43 18.27
CA SER A 75 14.02 3.60 19.54
C SER A 75 15.34 2.83 19.56
N LEU A 76 16.39 3.42 20.12
CA LEU A 76 17.73 2.80 20.22
C LEU A 76 17.84 1.79 21.37
N ALA A 77 17.05 1.96 22.42
CA ALA A 77 17.11 1.12 23.63
C ALA A 77 16.50 -0.28 23.43
N VAL A 78 15.85 -0.53 22.30
CA VAL A 78 15.25 -1.85 22.00
C VAL A 78 16.33 -2.91 21.86
N GLN A 79 16.07 -4.12 22.36
CA GLN A 79 17.04 -5.21 22.40
C GLN A 79 17.63 -5.54 21.02
N GLY A 80 16.80 -5.50 19.97
CA GLY A 80 17.23 -5.78 18.60
C GLY A 80 18.25 -4.77 18.08
N LYS A 81 18.07 -3.48 18.38
CA LYS A 81 18.99 -2.42 17.98
C LYS A 81 20.31 -2.50 18.75
N ARG A 82 20.25 -2.67 20.08
CA ARG A 82 21.44 -2.92 20.92
C ARG A 82 22.28 -4.10 20.43
N ARG A 83 21.62 -5.21 20.09
CA ARG A 83 22.29 -6.40 19.53
C ARG A 83 22.90 -6.13 18.16
N TYR A 84 22.20 -5.39 17.29
CA TYR A 84 22.68 -5.03 15.96
C TYR A 84 23.92 -4.14 16.05
N ASP A 85 23.89 -3.12 16.90
CA ASP A 85 24.99 -2.17 17.05
C ASP A 85 26.25 -2.85 17.63
N ARG A 86 26.09 -3.74 18.63
CA ARG A 86 27.18 -4.58 19.13
C ARG A 86 27.72 -5.56 18.10
N LYS A 87 26.88 -6.06 17.18
CA LYS A 87 27.35 -6.93 16.10
C LYS A 87 28.11 -6.12 15.05
N GLN A 88 27.70 -4.89 14.81
CA GLN A 88 28.26 -4.01 13.80
C GLN A 88 29.60 -3.38 14.24
N SER A 89 29.88 -3.29 15.53
CA SER A 89 31.15 -2.74 16.04
C SER A 89 32.35 -3.63 15.71
N GLY A 90 33.48 -3.02 15.35
CA GLY A 90 34.73 -3.69 14.99
C GLY A 90 34.97 -3.72 13.49
N TYR A 91 35.83 -4.63 13.04
CA TYR A 91 36.14 -4.86 11.63
C TYR A 91 35.24 -5.96 11.05
N GLY A 92 35.02 -5.95 9.73
CA GLY A 92 34.19 -6.95 9.04
C GLY A 92 32.97 -6.41 8.28
N GLY A 93 32.79 -5.08 8.24
CA GLY A 93 31.81 -4.42 7.37
C GLY A 93 30.36 -4.69 7.76
N GLN A 94 29.48 -4.85 6.77
CA GLN A 94 28.04 -4.97 6.99
C GLN A 94 27.65 -6.38 7.47
N THR A 95 27.16 -6.49 8.72
CA THR A 95 26.97 -7.79 9.38
C THR A 95 25.59 -8.45 9.20
N LYS A 96 24.64 -7.73 8.57
CA LYS A 96 23.27 -8.18 8.31
C LYS A 96 22.83 -7.78 6.91
N PRO A 97 22.02 -8.61 6.23
CA PRO A 97 21.63 -8.36 4.85
C PRO A 97 20.78 -7.10 4.72
N VAL A 98 21.10 -6.27 3.72
CA VAL A 98 20.29 -5.13 3.30
C VAL A 98 19.37 -5.57 2.16
N PHE A 99 18.08 -5.25 2.28
CA PHE A 99 17.11 -5.65 1.27
C PHE A 99 17.06 -4.63 0.12
N HIS A 100 17.50 -5.03 -1.07
CA HIS A 100 17.57 -4.15 -2.26
C HIS A 100 16.39 -4.29 -3.24
N LYS A 101 15.82 -5.50 -3.39
CA LYS A 101 14.83 -5.82 -4.44
C LYS A 101 13.39 -5.51 -4.02
N LYS A 102 13.04 -4.22 -3.89
CA LYS A 102 11.68 -3.77 -3.56
C LYS A 102 10.72 -3.89 -4.76
N ALA A 103 9.75 -4.79 -4.69
CA ALA A 103 8.74 -4.97 -5.75
C ALA A 103 7.45 -4.17 -5.51
N LYS A 104 7.05 -3.93 -4.25
CA LYS A 104 5.78 -3.27 -3.93
C LYS A 104 5.94 -1.75 -3.93
N THR A 105 5.10 -1.08 -4.73
CA THR A 105 5.10 0.39 -4.88
C THR A 105 4.28 1.10 -3.79
N THR A 106 3.24 0.46 -3.25
CA THR A 106 2.35 1.03 -2.22
C THR A 106 2.43 0.27 -0.91
N LYS A 107 2.05 0.93 0.19
CA LYS A 107 1.94 0.34 1.54
C LYS A 107 0.46 0.12 1.89
N LYS A 108 0.18 -0.79 2.83
CA LYS A 108 -1.17 -0.86 3.43
C LYS A 108 -1.32 0.33 4.36
N ILE A 109 -2.37 1.12 4.16
CA ILE A 109 -2.65 2.28 5.01
C ILE A 109 -3.45 1.76 6.21
N VAL A 110 -3.01 2.14 7.41
CA VAL A 110 -3.68 1.78 8.66
C VAL A 110 -4.35 3.03 9.22
N LEU A 111 -5.63 2.92 9.51
CA LEU A 111 -6.39 3.96 10.18
C LEU A 111 -6.24 3.80 11.69
N ARG A 112 -6.02 4.92 12.37
CA ARG A 112 -6.07 5.03 13.82
C ARG A 112 -7.41 5.65 14.19
N LEU A 113 -8.27 4.86 14.84
CA LEU A 113 -9.62 5.23 15.27
C LEU A 113 -9.56 5.56 16.76
N GLN A 114 -9.73 6.83 17.11
CA GLN A 114 -9.75 7.30 18.49
C GLN A 114 -11.19 7.57 18.94
N CYS A 115 -11.64 6.87 19.98
CA CYS A 115 -12.95 7.12 20.58
C CYS A 115 -13.01 8.51 21.21
N GLN A 116 -14.10 9.25 21.01
CA GLN A 116 -14.27 10.57 21.63
C GLN A 116 -14.54 10.51 23.14
N GLY A 117 -15.17 9.44 23.64
CA GLY A 117 -15.47 9.26 25.07
C GLY A 117 -14.25 8.77 25.87
N CYS A 118 -13.91 7.49 25.73
CA CYS A 118 -12.85 6.85 26.52
C CYS A 118 -11.42 7.03 25.96
N LYS A 119 -11.25 7.75 24.85
CA LYS A 119 -9.95 7.97 24.17
C LYS A 119 -9.20 6.69 23.74
N HIS A 120 -9.82 5.52 23.86
CA HIS A 120 -9.25 4.27 23.40
C HIS A 120 -9.00 4.31 21.90
N VAL A 121 -7.86 3.75 21.50
CA VAL A 121 -7.38 3.75 20.11
C VAL A 121 -7.43 2.34 19.56
N SER A 122 -8.12 2.17 18.44
CA SER A 122 -8.08 0.92 17.65
C SER A 122 -7.45 1.16 16.28
N GLN A 123 -6.79 0.13 15.75
CA GLN A 123 -6.15 0.17 14.44
C GLN A 123 -6.96 -0.64 13.44
N HIS A 124 -7.20 -0.08 12.25
CA HIS A 124 -7.91 -0.76 11.18
C HIS A 124 -7.12 -0.68 9.86
N PRO A 125 -6.54 -1.79 9.38
CA PRO A 125 -5.82 -1.82 8.12
C PRO A 125 -6.78 -1.85 6.92
N ILE A 126 -6.53 -1.01 5.93
CA ILE A 126 -7.24 -1.03 4.63
C ILE A 126 -6.39 -1.80 3.60
N LYS A 127 -7.03 -2.18 2.48
CA LYS A 127 -6.34 -2.66 1.28
C LYS A 127 -5.32 -1.62 0.78
N ARG A 128 -4.40 -2.04 -0.10
CA ARG A 128 -3.36 -1.14 -0.64
C ARG A 128 -4.00 -0.18 -1.65
N CYS A 129 -3.68 1.10 -1.53
CA CYS A 129 -4.18 2.17 -2.42
C CYS A 129 -2.99 3.07 -2.80
N LYS A 130 -3.03 3.67 -4.00
CA LYS A 130 -2.01 4.64 -4.44
C LYS A 130 -2.31 6.04 -3.89
N HIS A 131 -3.53 6.51 -4.08
CA HIS A 131 -4.01 7.82 -3.58
C HIS A 131 -4.99 7.60 -2.44
N PHE A 132 -4.78 8.29 -1.33
CA PHE A 132 -5.58 8.17 -0.12
C PHE A 132 -5.75 9.52 0.54
N GLU A 133 -6.99 9.90 0.76
CA GLU A 133 -7.38 11.19 1.34
C GLU A 133 -8.32 10.98 2.51
N ILE A 134 -8.17 11.81 3.55
CA ILE A 134 -9.05 11.80 4.71
C ILE A 134 -9.94 13.04 4.68
N GLY A 135 -11.24 12.82 4.49
CA GLY A 135 -12.28 13.86 4.52
C GLY A 135 -12.31 14.73 3.28
N GLY A 136 -12.09 14.14 2.10
CA GLY A 136 -12.40 14.80 0.84
C GLY A 136 -13.90 14.93 0.63
N ASP A 137 -14.29 15.78 -0.32
CA ASP A 137 -15.69 16.03 -0.64
C ASP A 137 -16.38 14.76 -1.14
N LYS A 138 -17.65 14.62 -0.78
CA LYS A 138 -18.46 13.51 -1.28
C LYS A 138 -18.70 13.76 -2.76
N LYS A 139 -18.42 12.76 -3.60
CA LYS A 139 -18.77 12.84 -5.03
C LYS A 139 -20.28 13.07 -5.15
N GLY A 140 -20.66 14.15 -5.82
CA GLY A 140 -22.07 14.49 -6.08
C GLY A 140 -22.74 13.41 -6.92
N LYS A 141 -24.06 13.26 -6.77
CA LYS A 141 -24.86 12.41 -7.66
C LYS A 141 -25.15 13.20 -8.93
N GLY A 142 -24.38 12.98 -9.98
CA GLY A 142 -24.74 13.34 -11.35
C GLY A 142 -24.90 14.83 -11.68
N THR A 143 -24.11 15.72 -11.07
CA THR A 143 -23.97 17.07 -11.61
C THR A 143 -23.12 17.02 -12.87
N SER A 144 -23.65 17.57 -13.97
CA SER A 144 -23.00 17.68 -15.28
C SER A 144 -21.58 18.23 -15.14
N LEU A 145 -20.64 17.59 -15.83
CA LEU A 145 -19.25 17.99 -15.91
C LEU A 145 -19.14 19.38 -16.53
N PHE A 146 -18.98 20.39 -15.69
CA PHE A 146 -18.48 21.72 -16.04
C PHE A 146 -17.30 22.03 -15.13
#